data_AF-A0A0P1BAY4-F1
#
_entry.id   AF-A0A0P1BAY4-F1
#
_cell.length_a   1.000
_cell.length_b   1.000
_cell.length_c   1.000
_cell.angle_alpha   90.00
_cell.angle_beta   90.00
_cell.angle_gamma   90.00
#
_symmetry.space_group_name_H-M   'P 1'
#
loop_
_entity.id
_entity.type
_entity.pdbx_description
1 polymer ?
#
loop_
_entity_poly.entity_id
_entity_poly.type
_entity_poly.pdbx_seq_one_letter_code
_entity_poly.pdbx_strand_id
1 'polypeptide(L)'
;MLLLPTTVLCALFPANSGVVQATGKTFDAEVLSIEKPTFVAFTAPWCGHCKNLVPQYSKAAKSLGGIIKFVNVDCDEEGNKQTCARYGVQGFPTIKFFPATKKRLPRDYRGERTAKELAKFGAESLPQTAKKLTAEALIDFVDAV
;
A
#
# COMPACT_ATOMS: atom_id res chain seq x y z
N MET A 1 -29.33 -28.47 14.67
CA MET A 1 -28.43 -28.07 13.57
C MET A 1 -28.05 -26.61 13.76
N LEU A 2 -26.90 -26.34 14.38
CA LEU A 2 -26.34 -24.99 14.46
C LEU A 2 -25.80 -24.61 13.08
N LEU A 3 -26.59 -23.85 12.32
CA LEU A 3 -26.09 -23.13 11.15
C LEU A 3 -25.18 -22.02 11.67
N LEU A 4 -23.88 -22.29 11.69
CA LEU A 4 -22.87 -21.24 11.80
C LEU A 4 -23.14 -20.26 10.65
N PRO A 5 -23.35 -18.96 10.92
CA PRO A 5 -23.43 -17.99 9.85
C PRO A 5 -22.07 -18.04 9.17
N THR A 6 -22.04 -18.49 7.91
CA THR A 6 -20.90 -18.29 7.04
C THR A 6 -20.73 -16.78 6.93
N THR A 7 -19.88 -16.22 7.79
CA THR A 7 -19.40 -14.86 7.67
C THR A 7 -18.75 -14.78 6.31
N VAL A 8 -19.50 -14.25 5.33
CA VAL A 8 -18.94 -13.83 4.06
C VAL A 8 -17.92 -12.78 4.44
N LEU A 9 -16.64 -13.15 4.37
CA LEU A 9 -15.52 -12.23 4.56
C LEU A 9 -15.62 -11.24 3.41
N CYS A 10 -16.30 -10.13 3.65
CA CYS A 10 -16.53 -9.08 2.66
C CYS A 10 -15.22 -8.30 2.55
N ALA A 11 -14.27 -8.86 1.80
CA ALA A 11 -13.01 -8.22 1.52
C ALA A 11 -13.29 -6.86 0.87
N LEU A 12 -12.83 -5.78 1.51
CA LEU A 12 -13.07 -4.42 1.07
C LEU A 12 -12.55 -4.17 -0.37
N PHE A 13 -11.47 -4.85 -0.75
CA PHE A 13 -10.87 -4.77 -2.08
C PHE A 13 -11.08 -6.08 -2.85
N PRO A 14 -11.52 -6.03 -4.12
CA PRO A 14 -11.63 -7.21 -4.96
C PRO A 14 -10.24 -7.74 -5.37
N ALA A 15 -10.12 -9.03 -5.68
CA ALA A 15 -8.85 -9.68 -6.06
C ALA A 15 -8.13 -8.98 -7.23
N ASN A 16 -8.88 -8.48 -8.22
CA ASN A 16 -8.35 -7.78 -9.40
C ASN A 16 -8.15 -6.26 -9.18
N SER A 17 -8.05 -5.80 -7.94
CA SER A 17 -7.83 -4.38 -7.60
C SER A 17 -6.39 -3.93 -7.81
N GLY A 18 -5.42 -4.86 -7.83
CA GLY A 18 -3.99 -4.54 -7.76
C GLY A 18 -3.52 -4.19 -6.34
N VAL A 19 -4.39 -4.30 -5.34
CA VAL A 19 -4.09 -4.02 -3.93
C VAL A 19 -3.86 -5.34 -3.20
N VAL A 20 -2.66 -5.50 -2.64
CA VAL A 20 -2.30 -6.68 -1.85
C VAL A 20 -3.01 -6.63 -0.50
N GLN A 21 -3.64 -7.73 -0.09
CA GLN A 21 -4.22 -7.87 1.25
C GLN A 21 -3.17 -8.44 2.19
N ALA A 22 -2.67 -7.63 3.12
CA ALA A 22 -1.73 -8.08 4.13
C ALA A 22 -2.44 -8.39 5.46
N THR A 23 -2.00 -9.46 6.10
CA THR A 23 -2.39 -9.82 7.47
C THR A 23 -1.28 -9.42 8.44
N GLY A 24 -1.51 -9.48 9.74
CA GLY A 24 -0.47 -9.24 10.74
C GLY A 24 0.74 -10.14 10.58
N LYS A 25 0.57 -11.36 10.03
CA LYS A 25 1.66 -12.30 9.78
C LYS A 25 2.46 -11.98 8.51
N THR A 26 1.78 -11.47 7.48
CA THR A 26 2.41 -11.19 6.17
C THR A 26 2.86 -9.74 6.02
N PHE A 27 2.48 -8.85 6.95
CA PHE A 27 2.76 -7.42 6.89
C PHE A 27 4.25 -7.14 6.66
N ASP A 28 5.13 -7.73 7.44
CA ASP A 28 6.56 -7.43 7.38
C ASP A 28 7.15 -7.86 6.02
N ALA A 29 6.74 -9.01 5.50
CA ALA A 29 7.15 -9.47 4.18
C ALA A 29 6.61 -8.57 3.04
N GLU A 30 5.37 -8.10 3.15
CA GLU A 30 4.74 -7.30 2.09
C GLU A 30 5.15 -5.82 2.11
N VAL A 31 5.39 -5.27 3.30
CA VAL A 31 5.56 -3.83 3.54
C VAL A 31 6.96 -3.47 3.96
N LEU A 32 7.71 -4.32 4.69
CA LEU A 32 9.03 -3.96 5.19
C LEU A 32 10.16 -4.44 4.28
N SER A 33 9.93 -5.45 3.44
CA SER A 33 10.86 -5.84 2.37
C SER A 33 11.23 -4.63 1.50
N ILE A 34 12.54 -4.44 1.30
CA ILE A 34 13.11 -3.31 0.55
C ILE A 34 13.12 -3.68 -0.93
N GLU A 35 11.94 -3.73 -1.54
CA GLU A 35 11.80 -3.94 -2.99
C GLU A 35 11.19 -2.70 -3.64
N LYS A 36 10.08 -2.20 -3.07
CA LYS A 36 9.34 -1.05 -3.57
C LYS A 36 8.92 -0.14 -2.42
N PRO A 37 8.80 1.18 -2.66
CA PRO A 37 8.01 2.02 -1.76
C PRO A 37 6.57 1.50 -1.72
N THR A 38 5.93 1.63 -0.57
CA THR A 38 4.65 0.95 -0.30
C THR A 38 3.67 1.93 0.32
N PHE A 39 2.51 2.10 -0.31
CA PHE A 39 1.33 2.64 0.37
C PHE A 39 0.64 1.52 1.13
N VAL A 40 0.26 1.80 2.38
CA VAL A 40 -0.54 0.91 3.21
C VAL A 40 -1.79 1.66 3.64
N ALA A 41 -2.94 1.15 3.23
CA ALA A 41 -4.24 1.59 3.72
C ALA A 41 -4.66 0.70 4.87
N PHE A 42 -4.83 1.28 6.05
CA PHE A 42 -5.44 0.64 7.21
C PHE A 42 -6.93 0.95 7.20
N THR A 43 -7.76 -0.09 7.06
CA THR A 43 -9.20 0.04 6.78
C THR A 43 -10.04 -0.86 7.68
N ALA A 44 -11.36 -0.81 7.47
CA ALA A 44 -12.34 -1.71 8.05
C ALA A 44 -13.51 -1.85 7.05
N PRO A 45 -14.14 -3.03 6.91
CA PRO A 45 -15.09 -3.32 5.84
C PRO A 45 -16.43 -2.59 6.03
N TRP A 46 -16.78 -2.24 7.26
CA TRP A 46 -17.99 -1.49 7.60
C TRP A 46 -17.85 0.03 7.37
N CYS A 47 -16.62 0.55 7.22
CA CYS A 47 -16.40 2.00 7.14
C CYS A 47 -16.75 2.57 5.76
N GLY A 48 -17.69 3.52 5.72
CA GLY A 48 -18.11 4.20 4.48
C GLY A 48 -16.97 4.97 3.78
N HIS A 49 -16.10 5.64 4.54
CA HIS A 49 -14.94 6.34 3.96
C HIS A 49 -13.92 5.38 3.35
N CYS A 50 -13.79 4.16 3.89
CA CYS A 50 -12.97 3.11 3.30
C CYS A 50 -13.54 2.66 1.96
N LYS A 51 -14.85 2.44 1.89
CA LYS A 51 -15.54 2.08 0.62
C LYS A 51 -15.33 3.15 -0.46
N ASN A 52 -15.38 4.42 -0.09
CA ASN A 52 -15.11 5.53 -1.02
C ASN A 52 -13.64 5.60 -1.49
N LEU A 53 -12.69 5.12 -0.68
CA LEU A 53 -11.27 5.04 -1.03
C LEU A 53 -10.99 3.94 -2.07
N VAL A 54 -11.69 2.80 -1.99
CA VAL A 54 -11.45 1.60 -2.83
C VAL A 54 -11.23 1.91 -4.31
N PRO A 55 -12.13 2.63 -5.02
CA PRO A 55 -11.96 2.85 -6.46
C PRO A 55 -10.71 3.68 -6.78
N GLN A 56 -10.40 4.70 -5.99
CA GLN A 56 -9.24 5.57 -6.22
C GLN A 56 -7.93 4.86 -5.88
N TYR A 57 -7.91 4.12 -4.78
CA TYR A 57 -6.73 3.38 -4.34
C TYR A 57 -6.42 2.22 -5.29
N SER A 58 -7.44 1.49 -5.76
CA SER A 58 -7.29 0.44 -6.78
C SER A 58 -6.81 1.01 -8.12
N LYS A 59 -7.33 2.18 -8.53
CA LYS A 59 -6.87 2.84 -9.76
C LYS A 59 -5.39 3.22 -9.66
N ALA A 60 -4.96 3.81 -8.54
CA ALA A 60 -3.56 4.11 -8.30
C ALA A 60 -2.68 2.84 -8.30
N ALA A 61 -3.14 1.79 -7.63
CA ALA A 61 -2.44 0.50 -7.59
C ALA A 61 -2.23 -0.11 -8.98
N LYS A 62 -3.25 -0.07 -9.85
CA LYS A 62 -3.12 -0.53 -11.24
C LYS A 62 -2.17 0.32 -12.07
N SER A 63 -2.19 1.65 -11.88
CA SER A 63 -1.32 2.56 -12.64
C SER A 63 0.14 2.51 -12.19
N LEU A 64 0.40 2.22 -10.91
CA LEU A 64 1.73 2.35 -10.31
C LEU A 64 2.34 1.05 -9.78
N GLY A 65 1.64 -0.10 -9.85
CA GLY A 65 2.07 -1.35 -9.21
C GLY A 65 3.47 -1.86 -9.61
N GLY A 66 3.98 -1.45 -10.77
CA GLY A 66 5.36 -1.69 -11.18
C GLY A 66 6.41 -0.94 -10.35
N ILE A 67 6.05 0.24 -9.84
CA ILE A 67 6.96 1.21 -9.20
C ILE A 67 6.68 1.31 -7.69
N ILE A 68 5.40 1.32 -7.30
CA ILE A 68 4.94 1.52 -5.93
C ILE A 68 3.95 0.40 -5.60
N LYS A 69 4.18 -0.30 -4.47
CA LYS A 69 3.26 -1.33 -3.99
C LYS A 69 2.10 -0.68 -3.22
N PHE A 70 0.90 -1.20 -3.40
CA PHE A 70 -0.29 -0.79 -2.66
C PHE A 70 -0.81 -1.97 -1.85
N VAL A 71 -0.89 -1.78 -0.53
CA VAL A 71 -1.30 -2.78 0.44
C VAL A 71 -2.53 -2.28 1.19
N ASN A 72 -3.44 -3.20 1.54
CA ASN A 72 -4.50 -2.98 2.50
C ASN A 72 -4.28 -3.88 3.72
N VAL A 73 -4.58 -3.36 4.90
CA VAL A 73 -4.68 -4.09 6.16
C VAL A 73 -6.06 -3.83 6.74
N ASP A 74 -6.86 -4.87 6.89
CA ASP A 74 -8.16 -4.79 7.56
C ASP A 74 -7.96 -4.82 9.07
N CYS A 75 -8.15 -3.69 9.74
CA CYS A 75 -7.96 -3.57 11.19
C CYS A 75 -9.14 -4.08 12.02
N ASP A 76 -10.26 -4.44 11.39
CA ASP A 76 -11.38 -5.10 12.05
C ASP A 76 -11.06 -6.57 12.34
N GLU A 77 -10.22 -7.18 11.50
CA GLU A 77 -9.75 -8.56 11.67
C GLU A 77 -8.83 -8.69 12.91
N GLU A 78 -9.14 -9.66 13.78
CA GLU A 78 -8.43 -9.88 15.05
C GLU A 78 -6.91 -10.04 14.86
N GLY A 79 -6.48 -10.77 13.82
CA GLY A 79 -5.08 -11.01 13.50
C GLY A 79 -4.29 -9.76 13.09
N ASN A 80 -4.97 -8.66 12.78
CA ASN A 80 -4.36 -7.43 12.29
C ASN A 80 -4.34 -6.32 13.34
N LYS A 81 -5.13 -6.43 14.43
CA LYS A 81 -5.27 -5.40 15.47
C LYS A 81 -3.94 -4.93 16.05
N GLN A 82 -3.04 -5.86 16.37
CA GLN A 82 -1.71 -5.53 16.89
C GLN A 82 -0.88 -4.72 15.88
N THR A 83 -0.97 -5.06 14.59
CA THR A 83 -0.27 -4.33 13.52
C THR A 83 -0.83 -2.93 13.36
N CYS A 84 -2.16 -2.78 13.38
CA CYS A 84 -2.81 -1.47 13.31
C CYS A 84 -2.45 -0.59 14.53
N ALA A 85 -2.43 -1.17 15.73
CA ALA A 85 -1.99 -0.48 16.95
C ALA A 85 -0.51 -0.08 16.89
N ARG A 86 0.38 -0.96 16.40
CA ARG A 86 1.82 -0.69 16.21
C ARG A 86 2.07 0.55 15.35
N TYR A 87 1.22 0.80 14.36
CA TYR A 87 1.30 1.96 13.49
C TYR A 87 0.43 3.15 13.94
N GLY A 88 -0.18 3.09 15.12
CA GLY A 88 -0.95 4.20 15.69
C GLY A 88 -2.22 4.53 14.89
N VAL A 89 -2.88 3.52 14.33
CA VAL A 89 -4.14 3.72 13.61
C VAL A 89 -5.26 4.01 14.61
N GLN A 90 -5.80 5.23 14.56
CA GLN A 90 -6.87 5.70 15.44
C GLN A 90 -8.22 5.90 14.73
N GLY A 91 -8.24 5.78 13.41
CA GLY A 91 -9.44 5.97 12.59
C GLY A 91 -9.23 5.49 11.15
N PHE A 92 -10.31 5.36 10.40
CA PHE A 92 -10.29 4.77 9.07
C PHE A 92 -10.84 5.70 7.98
N PRO A 93 -10.29 5.62 6.75
CA PRO A 93 -9.02 4.97 6.43
C PRO A 93 -7.83 5.80 6.94
N THR A 94 -6.79 5.13 7.41
CA THR A 94 -5.47 5.74 7.64
C THR A 94 -4.53 5.24 6.56
N ILE A 95 -3.90 6.14 5.81
CA ILE A 95 -2.95 5.79 4.76
C ILE A 95 -1.55 6.17 5.22
N LYS A 96 -0.62 5.23 5.15
CA LYS A 96 0.81 5.49 5.42
C LYS A 96 1.65 5.12 4.22
N PHE A 97 2.70 5.90 3.99
CA PHE A 97 3.68 5.65 2.95
C PHE A 97 5.00 5.19 3.57
N PHE A 98 5.45 4.02 3.16
CA PHE A 98 6.73 3.43 3.54
C PHE A 98 7.72 3.64 2.38
N PRO A 99 8.73 4.51 2.53
CA PRO A 99 9.71 4.77 1.47
C PRO A 99 10.67 3.59 1.33
N ALA A 100 11.20 3.33 0.13
CA ALA A 100 12.22 2.31 -0.13
C ALA A 100 13.60 2.74 0.41
N THR A 101 13.72 2.89 1.72
CA THR A 101 14.96 3.24 2.42
C THR A 101 15.32 2.16 3.42
N LYS A 102 16.60 2.07 3.81
CA LYS A 102 17.07 1.09 4.81
C LYS A 102 16.27 1.10 6.12
N LYS A 103 15.80 2.27 6.55
CA LYS A 103 15.03 2.42 7.80
C LYS A 103 13.52 2.21 7.65
N ARG A 104 12.98 2.19 6.43
CA ARG A 104 11.54 2.05 6.11
C ARG A 104 10.59 2.90 6.98
N LEU A 105 11.03 4.06 7.47
CA LEU A 105 10.24 4.88 8.40
C LEU A 105 8.97 5.39 7.71
N PRO A 106 7.77 4.98 8.17
CA PRO A 106 6.53 5.37 7.53
C PRO A 106 6.21 6.84 7.78
N ARG A 107 5.51 7.45 6.83
CA ARG A 107 4.94 8.79 6.95
C ARG A 107 3.44 8.73 6.73
N ASP A 108 2.69 9.53 7.47
CA ASP A 108 1.26 9.67 7.24
C ASP A 108 1.01 10.35 5.89
N TYR A 109 0.13 9.77 5.08
CA TYR A 109 -0.40 10.44 3.91
C TYR A 109 -1.65 11.23 4.31
N ARG A 110 -1.56 12.56 4.20
CA ARG A 110 -2.63 13.50 4.57
C ARG A 110 -3.23 14.25 3.37
N GLY A 111 -2.79 13.92 2.16
CA GLY A 111 -3.32 14.51 0.93
C GLY A 111 -4.69 13.95 0.53
N GLU A 112 -5.23 14.47 -0.56
CA GLU A 112 -6.49 14.02 -1.13
C GLU A 112 -6.44 12.54 -1.51
N ARG A 113 -7.53 11.80 -1.25
CA ARG A 113 -7.60 10.35 -1.47
C ARG A 113 -7.97 10.00 -2.92
N THR A 114 -7.52 10.79 -3.87
CA THR A 114 -7.71 10.56 -5.31
C THR A 114 -6.54 9.77 -5.89
N ALA A 115 -6.76 9.02 -6.96
CA ALA A 115 -5.70 8.27 -7.62
C ALA A 115 -4.58 9.20 -8.11
N LYS A 116 -4.93 10.41 -8.54
CA LYS A 116 -3.99 11.42 -9.04
C LYS A 116 -3.05 11.91 -7.93
N GLU A 117 -3.59 12.30 -6.77
CA GLU A 117 -2.76 12.84 -5.69
C GLU A 117 -1.93 11.75 -5.00
N LEU A 118 -2.46 10.52 -4.88
CA LEU A 118 -1.67 9.36 -4.45
C LEU A 118 -0.49 9.10 -5.41
N ALA A 119 -0.73 9.17 -6.72
CA ALA A 119 0.30 8.98 -7.71
C ALA A 119 1.36 10.08 -7.67
N LYS A 120 0.92 11.33 -7.56
CA LYS A 120 1.81 12.49 -7.44
C LYS A 120 2.71 12.38 -6.21
N PHE A 121 2.13 12.16 -5.04
CA PHE A 121 2.90 11.99 -3.80
C PHE A 121 3.87 10.82 -3.88
N GLY A 122 3.41 9.68 -4.42
CA GLY A 122 4.24 8.50 -4.62
C GLY A 122 5.45 8.79 -5.50
N ALA A 123 5.24 9.46 -6.63
CA ALA A 123 6.29 9.84 -7.57
C ALA A 123 7.30 10.84 -6.97
N GLU A 124 6.81 11.87 -6.26
CA GLU A 124 7.65 12.85 -5.56
C GLU A 124 8.48 12.23 -4.42
N SER A 125 7.99 11.12 -3.85
CA SER A 125 8.64 10.39 -2.76
C SER A 125 9.63 9.33 -3.23
N LEU A 126 9.75 9.09 -4.55
CA LEU A 126 10.78 8.22 -5.10
C LEU A 126 12.16 8.86 -4.90
N PRO A 127 13.22 8.06 -4.64
CA PRO A 127 14.57 8.59 -4.56
C PRO A 127 14.92 9.29 -5.89
N GLN A 128 15.18 10.59 -5.84
CA GLN A 128 15.54 11.40 -7.00
C GLN A 128 16.89 11.01 -7.64
N THR A 129 17.62 10.07 -7.04
CA THR A 129 18.80 9.41 -7.62
C THR A 129 18.48 8.55 -8.84
N ALA A 130 17.20 8.31 -9.15
CA ALA A 130 16.79 7.73 -10.43
C ALA A 130 17.13 8.70 -11.58
N LYS A 131 18.40 8.66 -12.03
CA LYS A 131 18.81 9.26 -13.29
C LYS A 131 17.95 8.64 -14.39
N LYS A 132 17.39 9.49 -15.26
CA LYS A 132 16.81 9.04 -16.53
C LYS A 132 17.95 8.38 -17.32
N LEU A 133 17.95 7.05 -17.38
CA LEU A 133 18.90 6.31 -18.21
C LEU A 133 18.50 6.54 -19.66
N THR A 134 19.37 7.19 -20.42
CA THR A 134 19.32 7.15 -21.88
C THR A 134 19.92 5.83 -22.34
N ALA A 135 19.66 5.41 -23.58
CA ALA A 135 20.20 4.15 -24.10
C ALA A 135 21.73 4.13 -24.03
N GLU A 136 22.36 5.29 -24.24
CA GLU A 136 23.81 5.48 -24.19
C GLU A 136 24.34 5.29 -22.75
N ALA A 137 23.69 5.91 -21.76
CA ALA A 137 24.06 5.76 -20.35
C ALA A 137 23.85 4.34 -19.80
N LEU A 138 23.01 3.54 -20.45
CA LEU A 138 22.75 2.14 -20.09
C LEU A 138 23.82 1.21 -20.67
N ILE A 139 24.30 1.49 -21.88
CA ILE A 139 25.45 0.79 -22.50
C ILE A 139 26.72 1.04 -21.67
N ASP A 140 27.00 2.30 -21.32
CA ASP A 140 28.16 2.66 -20.50
C ASP A 140 28.15 1.98 -19.10
N PHE A 141 26.96 1.73 -18.53
CA PHE A 141 26.84 1.03 -17.25
C PHE A 141 27.06 -0.47 -17.37
N VAL A 142 26.60 -1.08 -18.48
CA VAL A 142 26.80 -2.51 -18.74
C VAL A 142 28.27 -2.81 -19.03
N ASP A 143 28.97 -1.93 -19.73
CA ASP A 143 30.40 -2.09 -20.04
C ASP A 143 31.32 -1.82 -18.83
N ALA A 144 30.79 -1.18 -17.78
CA ALA A 144 31.53 -0.88 -16.55
C ALA A 144 31.42 -1.96 -15.45
N VAL A 145 30.67 -3.04 -15.69
CA VAL A 145 30.48 -4.20 -14.79
C VAL A 145 31.19 -5.41 -15.37
#